data_AF-A0A6G0XII0-F1
#
_entry.id   AF-A0A6G0XII0-F1
#
_cell.length_a   1.000
_cell.length_b   1.000
_cell.length_c   1.000
_cell.angle_alpha   90.00
_cell.angle_beta   90.00
_cell.angle_gamma   90.00
#
_symmetry.space_group_name_H-M   'P 1'
#
loop_
_entity.id
_entity.type
_entity.pdbx_description
1 polymer ?
#
loop_
_entity_poly.entity_id
_entity_poly.type
_entity_poly.pdbx_seq_one_letter_code
_entity_poly.pdbx_strand_id
1 'polypeptide(L)'
;MKRREAAFDSNVHNQKLPEYNALADHNLRHFFENRKLQQHLFDVGLIDKAGRVIDPDKHKGKLAILQQEFKLAEKSELMKQREEEEIRRRGEDQANQGRPQAHQANRRCRAGVLDVLVADFQRQQSRVQVGSLVVADTLFQ
;
A
#
# COMPACT_ATOMS: atom_id res chain seq x y z
N MET A 1 -20.58 70.80 -15.31
CA MET A 1 -20.09 70.10 -16.53
C MET A 1 -18.80 69.33 -16.29
N LYS A 2 -17.75 69.92 -15.69
CA LYS A 2 -16.41 69.28 -15.49
C LYS A 2 -16.34 67.87 -14.86
N ARG A 3 -17.26 67.46 -13.96
CA ARG A 3 -17.26 66.09 -13.39
C ARG A 3 -17.70 65.00 -14.36
N ARG A 4 -18.50 65.32 -15.37
CA ARG A 4 -18.94 64.34 -16.39
C ARG A 4 -17.85 64.05 -17.41
N GLU A 5 -16.96 65.01 -17.66
CA GLU A 5 -15.86 64.92 -18.62
C GLU A 5 -14.70 64.05 -18.11
N ALA A 6 -14.52 63.93 -16.79
CA ALA A 6 -13.46 63.10 -16.19
C ALA A 6 -13.71 61.57 -16.28
N ALA A 7 -14.95 61.14 -16.53
CA ALA A 7 -15.29 59.73 -16.70
C ALA A 7 -15.12 59.24 -18.14
N PHE A 8 -14.95 60.16 -19.10
CA PHE A 8 -14.79 59.85 -20.51
C PHE A 8 -13.29 59.85 -20.85
N ASP A 9 -12.56 58.88 -20.30
CA ASP A 9 -11.16 58.67 -20.66
C ASP A 9 -11.09 57.98 -22.02
N SER A 10 -10.63 58.71 -23.03
CA SER A 10 -10.42 58.22 -24.41
C SER A 10 -9.19 57.30 -24.54
N ASN A 11 -8.50 57.00 -23.45
CA ASN A 11 -7.33 56.13 -23.43
C ASN A 11 -7.72 54.63 -23.45
N VAL A 12 -8.21 54.17 -24.61
CA VAL A 12 -8.55 52.76 -24.89
C VAL A 12 -7.35 51.88 -25.20
N HIS A 13 -6.14 52.44 -25.27
CA HIS A 13 -4.97 51.73 -25.80
C HIS A 13 -4.39 50.66 -24.84
N ASN A 14 -4.63 50.81 -23.53
CA ASN A 14 -4.10 49.91 -22.49
C ASN A 14 -5.17 49.11 -21.74
N GLN A 15 -6.45 49.26 -22.11
CA GLN A 15 -7.52 48.48 -21.50
C GLN A 15 -7.55 47.09 -22.15
N LYS A 16 -7.10 46.06 -21.41
CA LYS A 16 -7.27 44.68 -21.84
C LYS A 16 -8.76 44.37 -21.86
N LEU A 17 -9.27 43.98 -23.02
CA LEU A 17 -10.65 43.54 -23.13
C LEU A 17 -10.86 42.34 -22.19
N PRO A 18 -12.04 42.24 -21.54
CA PRO A 18 -12.41 41.04 -20.82
C PRO A 18 -12.30 39.83 -21.74
N GLU A 19 -11.80 38.72 -21.22
CA GLU A 19 -11.72 37.47 -21.97
C GLU A 19 -13.14 37.00 -22.29
N TYR A 20 -13.47 36.94 -23.59
CA TYR A 20 -14.81 36.59 -24.03
C TYR A 20 -15.03 35.08 -23.92
N ASN A 21 -16.06 34.68 -23.18
CA ASN A 21 -16.44 33.28 -23.02
C ASN A 21 -17.65 32.96 -23.91
N ALA A 22 -17.39 32.29 -25.04
CA ALA A 22 -18.42 31.88 -25.99
C ALA A 22 -19.46 30.92 -25.39
N LEU A 23 -19.10 30.14 -24.36
CA LEU A 23 -20.02 29.18 -23.72
C LEU A 23 -21.08 29.88 -22.86
N ALA A 24 -20.75 31.06 -22.33
CA ALA A 24 -21.67 31.87 -21.54
C ALA A 24 -22.55 32.79 -22.41
N ASP A 25 -22.31 32.85 -23.72
CA ASP A 25 -23.09 33.69 -24.62
C ASP A 25 -24.47 33.08 -24.90
N HIS A 26 -25.51 33.86 -24.62
CA HIS A 26 -26.89 33.50 -24.89
C HIS A 26 -27.16 33.28 -26.39
N ASN A 27 -26.52 34.07 -27.26
CA ASN A 27 -26.77 34.04 -28.70
C ASN A 27 -26.26 32.75 -29.35
N LEU A 28 -25.27 32.10 -28.72
CA LEU A 28 -24.69 30.84 -29.20
C LEU A 28 -25.37 29.60 -28.61
N ARG A 29 -26.43 29.77 -27.79
CA ARG A 29 -27.13 28.66 -27.14
C ARG A 29 -27.61 27.60 -28.13
N HIS A 30 -28.14 28.01 -29.28
CA HIS A 30 -28.62 27.08 -30.31
C HIS A 30 -27.50 26.32 -31.01
N PHE A 31 -26.31 26.92 -31.13
CA PHE A 31 -25.14 26.23 -31.68
C PHE A 31 -24.67 25.11 -30.74
N PHE A 32 -24.70 25.37 -29.43
CA PHE A 32 -24.36 24.40 -28.39
C PHE A 32 -25.49 23.41 -28.04
N GLU A 33 -26.64 23.49 -28.70
CA GLU A 33 -27.76 22.54 -28.53
C GLU A 33 -27.53 21.21 -29.26
N ASN A 34 -26.52 21.15 -30.15
CA ASN A 34 -26.17 19.93 -30.87
C ASN A 34 -25.62 18.84 -29.92
N ARG A 35 -26.28 17.67 -29.88
CA ARG A 35 -25.90 16.53 -29.02
C ARG A 35 -24.45 16.07 -29.20
N LYS A 36 -23.90 16.11 -30.41
CA LYS A 36 -22.50 15.71 -30.65
C LYS A 36 -21.51 16.66 -29.99
N LEU A 37 -21.79 17.96 -30.07
CA LEU A 37 -20.98 18.98 -29.41
C LEU A 37 -21.16 18.92 -27.89
N GLN A 38 -22.38 18.72 -27.40
CA GLN A 38 -22.61 18.53 -25.97
C GLN A 38 -21.86 17.33 -25.41
N GLN A 39 -21.88 16.19 -26.11
CA GLN A 39 -21.11 15.02 -25.68
C GLN A 39 -19.61 15.35 -25.61
N HIS A 40 -19.07 16.00 -26.65
CA HIS A 40 -17.67 16.39 -26.65
C HIS A 40 -17.32 17.38 -25.52
N LEU A 41 -18.15 18.42 -25.31
CA LEU A 41 -17.94 19.39 -24.24
C LEU A 41 -18.12 18.78 -22.84
N PHE A 42 -18.96 17.75 -22.72
CA PHE A 42 -19.14 16.98 -21.50
C PHE A 42 -17.91 16.12 -21.21
N ASP A 43 -17.38 15.44 -22.23
CA ASP A 43 -16.16 14.63 -22.12
C ASP A 43 -14.94 15.49 -21.74
N VAL A 44 -14.87 16.73 -22.25
CA VAL A 44 -13.84 17.73 -21.89
C VAL A 44 -14.08 18.35 -20.51
N GLY A 45 -15.29 18.21 -19.94
CA GLY A 45 -15.62 18.72 -18.60
C GLY A 45 -15.94 20.21 -18.53
N LEU A 46 -16.28 20.83 -19.67
CA LEU A 46 -16.68 22.24 -19.75
C LEU A 46 -18.18 22.43 -19.46
N ILE A 47 -18.97 21.36 -19.56
CA ILE A 47 -20.40 21.37 -19.25
C ILE A 47 -20.77 20.21 -18.32
N ASP A 48 -21.79 20.42 -17.50
CA ASP A 48 -22.39 19.41 -16.63
C ASP A 48 -23.40 18.53 -17.40
N LYS A 49 -23.85 17.41 -16.82
CA LYS A 49 -24.88 16.51 -17.40
C LYS A 49 -26.21 17.23 -17.70
N ALA A 50 -26.45 18.36 -17.02
CA ALA A 50 -27.59 19.23 -17.23
C ALA A 50 -27.35 20.34 -18.29
N GLY A 51 -26.21 20.34 -18.97
CA GLY A 51 -25.85 21.33 -19.99
C GLY A 51 -25.44 22.70 -19.44
N ARG A 52 -25.15 22.80 -18.14
CA ARG A 52 -24.69 24.04 -17.50
C ARG A 52 -23.19 24.20 -17.71
N VAL A 53 -22.75 25.41 -18.07
CA VAL A 53 -21.32 25.73 -18.22
C VAL A 53 -20.63 25.66 -16.86
N ILE A 54 -19.57 24.87 -16.80
CA ILE A 54 -18.71 24.74 -15.63
C ILE A 54 -17.62 25.79 -15.76
N ASP A 55 -17.64 26.78 -14.88
CA ASP A 55 -16.64 27.83 -14.83
C ASP A 55 -15.41 27.33 -14.06
N PRO A 56 -14.29 26.99 -14.72
CA PRO A 56 -13.17 26.31 -14.08
C PRO A 56 -12.62 27.14 -12.92
N ASP A 57 -12.63 28.47 -13.04
CA ASP A 57 -12.15 29.38 -12.00
C ASP A 57 -12.92 29.28 -10.68
N LYS A 58 -14.24 29.02 -10.76
CA LYS A 58 -15.06 28.82 -9.56
C LYS A 58 -14.82 27.47 -8.90
N HIS A 59 -14.33 26.49 -9.66
CA HIS A 59 -14.08 25.13 -9.17
C HIS A 59 -12.63 24.87 -8.77
N LYS A 60 -11.68 25.76 -9.13
CA LYS A 60 -10.27 25.69 -8.72
C LYS A 60 -10.07 25.48 -7.22
N GLY A 61 -10.84 26.18 -6.38
CA GLY A 61 -10.76 26.01 -4.92
C GLY A 61 -11.12 24.61 -4.45
N LYS A 62 -12.20 24.03 -4.99
CA LYS A 62 -12.64 22.66 -4.64
C LYS A 62 -11.64 21.62 -5.16
N LEU A 63 -11.15 21.80 -6.39
CA LEU A 63 -10.14 20.93 -6.99
C LEU A 63 -8.82 20.96 -6.21
N ALA A 64 -8.39 22.13 -5.73
CA ALA A 64 -7.18 22.27 -4.91
C ALA A 64 -7.28 21.50 -3.59
N ILE A 65 -8.44 21.57 -2.91
CA ILE A 65 -8.69 20.80 -1.68
C ILE A 65 -8.66 19.30 -1.98
N LEU A 66 -9.38 18.85 -3.00
CA LEU A 66 -9.38 17.45 -3.43
C LEU A 66 -7.97 16.93 -3.75
N GLN A 67 -7.16 17.71 -4.45
CA GLN A 67 -5.77 17.35 -4.75
C GLN A 67 -4.91 17.27 -3.50
N GLN A 68 -5.11 18.16 -2.53
CA GLN A 68 -4.40 18.13 -1.26
C GLN A 68 -4.78 16.88 -0.45
N GLU A 69 -6.07 16.58 -0.34
CA GLU A 69 -6.56 15.37 0.33
C GLU A 69 -6.02 14.10 -0.35
N PHE A 70 -5.98 14.06 -1.68
CA PHE A 70 -5.44 12.92 -2.42
C PHE A 70 -3.95 12.69 -2.11
N LYS A 71 -3.15 13.77 -2.06
CA LYS A 71 -1.73 13.69 -1.69
C LYS A 71 -1.52 13.22 -0.24
N LEU A 72 -2.38 13.66 0.67
CA LEU A 72 -2.33 13.22 2.07
C LEU A 72 -2.71 11.74 2.18
N ALA A 73 -3.75 11.31 1.48
CA ALA A 73 -4.18 9.92 1.42
C ALA A 73 -3.07 9.02 0.85
N GLU A 74 -2.52 9.38 -0.31
CA GLU A 74 -1.42 8.64 -0.96
C GLU A 74 -0.20 8.50 -0.03
N LYS A 75 0.17 9.58 0.67
CA LYS A 75 1.27 9.53 1.64
C LYS A 75 0.95 8.63 2.84
N SER A 76 -0.29 8.66 3.34
CA SER A 76 -0.69 7.83 4.49
C SER A 76 -0.71 6.34 4.14
N GLU A 77 -1.20 5.98 2.96
CA GLU A 77 -1.18 4.60 2.47
C GLU A 77 0.25 4.11 2.25
N LEU A 78 1.13 4.96 1.69
CA LEU A 78 2.55 4.62 1.54
C LEU A 78 3.25 4.38 2.89
N MET A 79 2.89 5.15 3.93
CA MET A 79 3.44 4.96 5.27
C MET A 79 2.95 3.66 5.91
N LYS A 80 1.66 3.33 5.78
CA LYS A 80 1.13 2.04 6.25
C LYS A 80 1.83 0.86 5.59
N GLN A 81 2.02 0.91 4.27
CA GLN A 81 2.73 -0.15 3.55
C GLN A 81 4.16 -0.32 4.05
N ARG A 82 4.87 0.78 4.32
CA ARG A 82 6.22 0.72 4.92
C ARG A 82 6.23 0.14 6.33
N GLU A 83 5.28 0.53 7.17
CA GLU A 83 5.16 0.01 8.53
C GLU A 83 4.81 -1.49 8.53
N GLU A 84 3.89 -1.92 7.67
CA GLU A 84 3.55 -3.34 7.49
C GLU A 84 4.75 -4.16 6.99
N GLU A 85 5.50 -3.65 6.02
CA GLU A 85 6.74 -4.29 5.55
C GLU A 85 7.79 -4.39 6.65
N GLU A 86 7.93 -3.38 7.49
CA GLU A 86 8.88 -3.37 8.59
C GLU A 86 8.47 -4.35 9.71
N ILE A 87 7.18 -4.40 10.06
CA ILE A 87 6.64 -5.38 11.00
C ILE A 87 6.86 -6.80 10.47
N ARG A 88 6.63 -7.03 9.17
CA ARG A 88 6.88 -8.32 8.54
C ARG A 88 8.35 -8.72 8.63
N ARG A 89 9.28 -7.81 8.28
CA ARG A 89 10.72 -8.05 8.40
C ARG A 89 11.13 -8.39 9.83
N ARG A 90 10.65 -7.61 10.81
CA ARG A 90 10.93 -7.86 12.23
C ARG A 90 10.40 -9.23 12.69
N GLY A 91 9.23 -9.63 12.22
CA GLY A 91 8.66 -10.94 12.50
C GLY A 91 9.51 -12.08 11.93
N GLU A 92 9.97 -11.94 10.68
CA GLU A 92 10.87 -12.90 10.03
C GLU A 92 12.22 -13.00 10.77
N ASP A 93 12.81 -11.88 11.15
CA ASP A 93 14.07 -11.85 11.90
C ASP A 93 13.94 -12.52 13.27
N GLN A 94 12.87 -12.24 14.02
CA GLN A 94 12.60 -12.90 15.30
C GLN A 94 12.40 -14.41 15.13
N ALA A 95 11.63 -14.82 14.12
CA ALA A 95 11.42 -16.25 13.82
C ALA A 95 12.73 -16.93 13.44
N ASN A 96 13.59 -16.26 12.66
CA ASN A 96 14.87 -16.79 12.23
C ASN A 96 15.90 -16.87 13.37
N GLN A 97 15.87 -15.93 14.33
CA GLN A 97 16.72 -15.97 15.53
C GLN A 97 16.36 -17.13 16.48
N GLY A 98 15.08 -17.54 16.54
CA GLY A 98 14.63 -18.68 17.36
C GLY A 98 14.89 -20.06 16.74
N ARG A 99 14.94 -20.15 15.40
CA ARG A 99 15.22 -21.40 14.65
C ARG A 99 16.53 -22.12 15.02
N PRO A 100 17.69 -21.46 15.17
CA PRO A 100 18.95 -22.14 15.48
C PRO A 100 18.94 -22.79 16.85
N GLN A 101 18.31 -22.18 17.86
CA GLN A 101 18.20 -22.77 19.19
C GLN A 101 17.35 -24.05 19.17
N ALA A 102 16.23 -24.04 18.42
CA ALA A 102 15.41 -25.24 18.23
C ALA A 102 16.16 -26.36 17.46
N HIS A 103 16.94 -26.00 16.43
CA HIS A 103 17.77 -26.98 15.71
C HIS A 103 18.87 -27.57 16.60
N GLN A 104 19.50 -26.74 17.43
CA GLN A 104 20.57 -27.17 18.33
C GLN A 104 20.03 -28.04 19.47
N ALA A 105 18.87 -27.69 20.04
CA ALA A 105 18.16 -28.51 21.02
C ALA A 105 17.74 -29.87 20.43
N ASN A 106 17.19 -29.88 19.21
CA ASN A 106 16.81 -31.11 18.53
C ASN A 106 18.04 -32.02 18.26
N ARG A 107 19.17 -31.45 17.79
CA ARG A 107 20.44 -32.21 17.67
C ARG A 107 20.89 -32.79 19.01
N ARG A 108 20.79 -32.01 20.10
CA ARG A 108 21.21 -32.42 21.45
C ARG A 108 20.34 -33.55 22.01
N CYS A 109 19.02 -33.48 21.83
CA CYS A 109 18.10 -34.57 22.19
C CYS A 109 18.38 -35.84 21.39
N ARG A 110 18.61 -35.72 20.07
CA ARG A 110 18.96 -36.88 19.23
C ARG A 110 20.26 -37.56 19.66
N ALA A 111 21.28 -36.78 19.99
CA ALA A 111 22.55 -37.30 20.50
C ALA A 111 22.35 -38.06 21.82
N GLY A 112 21.60 -37.49 22.77
CA GLY A 112 21.30 -38.17 24.04
C GLY A 112 20.52 -39.48 23.87
N VAL A 113 19.60 -39.56 22.91
CA VAL A 113 18.89 -40.81 22.60
C VAL A 113 19.84 -41.87 22.01
N LEU A 114 20.76 -41.47 21.14
CA LEU A 114 21.79 -42.36 20.60
C LEU A 114 22.71 -42.88 21.71
N ASP A 115 23.14 -42.03 22.64
CA ASP A 115 24.00 -42.43 23.75
C ASP A 115 23.32 -43.45 24.68
N VAL A 116 22.02 -43.26 24.96
CA VAL A 116 21.22 -44.22 25.75
C VAL A 116 21.09 -45.55 25.02
N LEU A 117 20.78 -45.54 23.72
CA LEU A 117 20.67 -46.77 22.92
C LEU A 117 22.00 -47.53 22.84
N VAL A 118 23.12 -46.83 22.71
CA VAL A 118 24.47 -47.43 22.70
C VAL A 118 24.81 -48.03 24.06
N ALA A 119 24.49 -47.33 25.15
CA ALA A 119 24.70 -47.84 26.51
C ALA A 119 23.85 -49.09 26.78
N ASP A 120 22.57 -49.09 26.38
CA ASP A 120 21.68 -50.25 26.52
C ASP A 120 22.13 -51.44 25.67
N PHE A 121 22.66 -51.20 24.46
CA PHE A 121 23.22 -52.25 23.62
C PHE A 121 24.47 -52.88 24.24
N GLN A 122 25.39 -52.08 24.78
CA GLN A 122 26.55 -52.59 25.54
C GLN A 122 26.12 -53.36 26.80
N ARG A 123 25.04 -52.94 27.46
CA ARG A 123 24.48 -53.62 28.64
C ARG A 123 23.85 -54.97 28.30
N GLN A 124 23.20 -55.08 27.14
CA GLN A 124 22.70 -56.37 26.64
C GLN A 124 23.85 -57.32 26.28
N GLN A 125 24.89 -56.84 25.59
CA GLN A 125 26.08 -57.64 25.24
C GLN A 125 26.78 -58.21 26.49
N SER A 126 26.91 -57.41 27.55
CA SER A 126 27.48 -57.86 28.82
C SER A 126 26.57 -58.81 29.59
N ARG A 127 25.23 -58.65 29.54
CA ARG A 127 24.30 -59.66 30.09
C ARG A 127 24.36 -61.01 29.36
N VAL A 128 24.56 -61.01 28.04
CA VAL A 128 24.70 -62.25 27.26
C VAL A 128 25.99 -63.00 27.62
N GLN A 129 27.09 -62.30 27.91
CA GLN A 129 28.32 -62.95 28.39
C GLN A 129 28.19 -63.53 29.80
N VAL A 130 27.52 -62.83 30.73
CA VAL A 130 27.35 -63.33 32.12
C VAL A 130 26.32 -64.48 32.18
N GLY A 131 25.28 -64.45 31.34
CA GLY A 131 24.32 -65.55 31.20
C GLY A 131 24.93 -66.85 30.67
N SER A 132 26.00 -66.78 29.87
CA SER A 132 26.75 -67.96 29.44
C SER A 132 27.58 -68.60 30.56
N LEU A 133 27.92 -67.84 31.61
CA LEU A 133 28.71 -68.32 32.74
C LEU A 133 27.84 -69.04 33.80
N VAL A 134 26.60 -68.59 34.01
CA VAL A 134 25.72 -69.17 35.05
C VAL A 134 25.11 -70.51 34.63
N VAL A 135 25.01 -70.82 33.33
CA VAL A 135 24.56 -72.14 32.85
C VAL A 135 25.65 -73.21 33.04
N ALA A 136 26.93 -72.83 33.16
CA ALA A 136 28.02 -73.77 33.36
C ALA A 136 28.14 -74.27 34.82
N ASP A 137 27.62 -73.53 35.80
CA ASP A 137 27.76 -73.86 37.24
C ASP A 137 26.69 -74.83 37.79
N THR A 138 25.77 -75.35 36.96
CA THR A 138 24.71 -76.29 37.39
C THR A 138 24.88 -77.72 36.89
N LEU A 139 26.00 -78.04 36.22
CA LEU A 139 26.22 -79.34 35.55
C LEU A 139 27.41 -80.16 36.08
N PHE A 140 27.93 -79.81 37.26
CA PHE A 140 28.94 -80.62 37.96
C PHE A 140 28.56 -80.75 39.44
N GLN A 141 27.66 -81.69 39.73
CA GLN A 141 27.40 -82.23 41.06
C GLN A 141 27.51 -83.76 41.00
#